data_AF-A0A2X2I647-F1
#
_entry.id   AF-A0A2X2I647-F1
#
_cell.length_a   1.000
_cell.length_b   1.000
_cell.length_c   1.000
_cell.angle_alpha   90.00
_cell.angle_beta   90.00
_cell.angle_gamma   90.00
#
_symmetry.space_group_name_H-M   'P 1'
#
loop_
_entity.id
_entity.type
_entity.pdbx_description
1 polymer ?
#
loop_
_entity_poly.entity_id
_entity_poly.type
_entity_poly.pdbx_seq_one_letter_code
_entity_poly.pdbx_strand_id
1 'polypeptide(L)' 'MKSYIYQDEKSHKFWAVEQQGNELHISWGKVGTQGQS' A
#
# COMPACT_ATOMS: atom_id res chain seq x y z
N MET A 1 5.10 -9.43 3.72
CA MET A 1 4.32 -8.40 3.01
C MET A 1 2.95 -8.88 2.51
N LYS A 2 1.86 -8.17 2.82
CA LYS A 2 0.53 -8.29 2.19
C LYS A 2 0.24 -7.03 1.38
N SER A 3 -0.29 -7.16 0.18
CA SER A 3 -0.63 -6.02 -0.70
C SER A 3 -2.11 -6.00 -1.03
N TYR A 4 -2.67 -4.79 -1.06
CA TYR A 4 -4.05 -4.52 -1.38
C TYR A 4 -4.10 -3.49 -2.49
N ILE A 5 -5.01 -3.70 -3.44
CA ILE A 5 -5.28 -2.77 -4.53
C ILE A 5 -6.74 -2.38 -4.46
N TYR A 6 -6.99 -1.07 -4.53
CA TYR A 6 -8.34 -0.52 -4.70
C TYR A 6 -8.41 0.16 -6.05
N GLN A 7 -9.44 -0.17 -6.81
CA GLN A 7 -9.69 0.44 -8.10
C GLN A 7 -11.17 0.76 -8.30
N ASP A 8 -11.43 2.00 -8.71
CA ASP A 8 -12.70 2.46 -9.25
C ASP A 8 -12.42 3.39 -10.46
N GLU A 9 -13.43 4.07 -10.98
CA GLU A 9 -13.29 4.96 -12.15
C GLU A 9 -12.30 6.11 -11.94
N LYS A 10 -12.08 6.55 -10.69
CA LYS A 10 -11.26 7.72 -10.33
C LYS A 10 -10.00 7.35 -9.55
N SER A 11 -9.94 6.14 -9.02
CA SER A 11 -8.94 5.71 -8.06
C SER A 11 -8.25 4.44 -8.55
N HIS A 12 -6.93 4.44 -8.46
CA HIS A 12 -6.12 3.24 -8.62
C HIS A 12 -5.00 3.31 -7.59
N LYS A 13 -5.24 2.71 -6.43
CA LYS A 13 -4.45 2.91 -5.20
C LYS A 13 -3.92 1.57 -4.68
N PHE A 14 -2.79 1.62 -4.00
CA PHE A 14 -2.19 0.46 -3.32
C PHE A 14 -2.00 0.73 -1.83
N TRP A 15 -1.96 -0.38 -1.08
CA TRP A 15 -1.44 -0.46 0.27
C TRP A 15 -0.58 -1.71 0.37
N ALA A 16 0.61 -1.60 0.94
CA ALA A 16 1.44 -2.73 1.33
C ALA A 16 1.64 -2.69 2.83
N VAL A 17 1.32 -3.80 3.50
CA VAL A 17 1.40 -3.96 4.94
C VAL A 17 2.38 -5.09 5.23
N GLU A 18 3.39 -4.80 6.03
CA GLU A 18 4.39 -5.77 6.46
C GLU A 18 4.62 -5.65 7.96
N GLN A 19 4.51 -6.77 8.66
CA GLN A 19 4.85 -6.85 10.07
C GLN A 19 6.20 -7.54 10.23
N GLN A 20 7.12 -6.89 10.94
CA GLN A 20 8.43 -7.42 11.29
C GLN A 20 8.56 -7.43 12.82
N GLY A 21 8.23 -8.57 13.43
CA GLY A 21 8.13 -8.68 14.89
C GLY A 21 7.05 -7.75 15.46
N ASN A 22 7.48 -6.77 16.25
CA ASN A 22 6.61 -5.74 16.84
C ASN A 22 6.52 -4.46 15.98
N GLU A 23 7.24 -4.39 14.86
CA GLU A 23 7.16 -3.27 13.94
C GLU A 23 6.13 -3.52 12.85
N LEU A 24 5.36 -2.49 12.52
CA LEU A 24 4.39 -2.49 11.43
C LEU A 24 4.80 -1.44 10.39
N HIS A 25 5.22 -1.93 9.23
CA HIS A 25 5.59 -1.14 8.07
C HIS A 25 4.40 -1.08 7.12
N ILE A 26 3.90 0.12 6.86
CA ILE A 26 2.79 0.35 5.94
C ILE A 26 3.30 1.28 4.85
N SER A 27 2.99 0.99 3.60
CA SER A 27 3.13 1.95 2.51
C SER A 27 1.86 2.03 1.68
N TRP A 28 1.54 3.20 1.15
CA TRP A 28 0.34 3.43 0.36
C TRP A 28 0.54 4.48 -0.71
N GLY A 29 -0.26 4.46 -1.76
CA GLY A 29 -0.13 5.45 -2.83
C GLY A 29 -0.99 5.17 -4.04
N LYS A 30 -0.72 5.91 -5.12
CA LYS A 30 -1.26 5.59 -6.45
C LYS A 30 -0.46 4.42 -7.01
N VAL A 31 -1.13 3.43 -7.61
CA VAL A 31 -0.45 2.29 -8.24
C VAL A 31 0.52 2.83 -9.31
N GLY A 32 1.77 2.34 -9.27
CA GLY A 32 2.84 2.77 -10.17
C GLY A 32 3.62 4.00 -9.68
N THR A 33 3.38 4.51 -8.46
CA THR A 33 4.23 5.53 -7.83
C THR A 33 4.96 4.97 -6.62
N GLN A 34 5.93 5.73 -6.08
CA GLN A 34 6.66 5.34 -4.87
C GLN A 34 5.79 5.35 -3.60
N GLY A 35 4.64 6.03 -3.63
CA GLY A 35 3.74 6.13 -2.48
C GLY A 35 4.32 6.92 -1.30
N GLN A 36 3.86 6.56 -0.11
CA GLN A 36 4.16 7.11 1.21
C GLN A 36 4.27 5.95 2.22
N SER A 37 4.93 6.15 3.36
CA SER A 37 5.09 5.17 4.44
C SER A 37 5.03 5.81 5.82
#